data_AF-A0A850DMY5-F1
#
_entry.id   AF-A0A850DMY5-F1
#
_cell.length_a   1.000
_cell.length_b   1.000
_cell.length_c   1.000
_cell.angle_alpha   90.00
_cell.angle_beta   90.00
_cell.angle_gamma   90.00
#
_symmetry.space_group_name_H-M   'P 1'
#
loop_
_entity.id
_entity.type
_entity.pdbx_description
1 polymer ?
#
loop_
_entity_poly.entity_id
_entity_poly.type
_entity_poly.pdbx_seq_one_letter_code
_entity_poly.pdbx_strand_id
1 'polypeptide(L)' 'VDPGRIRADVEELLAGLSGDEAGPPTVGQRARILEEAHEVLVRALGSVDKI' A
#
# COMPACT_ATOMS: atom_id res chain seq x y z
N VAL A 1 -6.70 -12.29 -10.30
CA VAL A 1 -6.31 -11.22 -9.36
C VAL A 1 -7.26 -11.32 -8.19
N ASP A 2 -6.76 -11.40 -6.96
CA ASP A 2 -7.60 -11.59 -5.77
C ASP A 2 -7.79 -10.25 -5.04
N PRO A 3 -8.99 -9.65 -5.09
CA PRO A 3 -9.27 -8.38 -4.40
C PRO A 3 -9.07 -8.43 -2.89
N GLY A 4 -9.30 -9.59 -2.26
CA GLY A 4 -9.11 -9.76 -0.82
C GLY A 4 -7.64 -9.64 -0.43
N ARG A 5 -6.76 -10.25 -1.23
CA ARG A 5 -5.31 -10.16 -1.05
C ARG A 5 -4.78 -8.74 -1.27
N ILE A 6 -5.21 -8.06 -2.32
CA ILE A 6 -4.81 -6.66 -2.59
C ILE A 6 -5.21 -5.73 -1.44
N ARG A 7 -6.41 -5.93 -0.89
CA ARG A 7 -6.87 -5.15 0.26
C ARG A 7 -5.96 -5.37 1.47
N ALA A 8 -5.63 -6.62 1.78
CA ALA A 8 -4.74 -6.95 2.89
C ALA A 8 -3.34 -6.34 2.71
N ASP A 9 -2.76 -6.45 1.50
CA ASP A 9 -1.44 -5.88 1.19
C ASP A 9 -1.43 -4.34 1.36
N VAL A 10 -2.51 -3.66 0.95
CA VAL A 10 -2.64 -2.20 1.13
C VAL A 10 -2.88 -1.82 2.59
N GLU A 11 -3.70 -2.58 3.32
CA GLU A 11 -3.93 -2.36 4.75
C GLU A 11 -2.65 -2.49 5.56
N GLU A 12 -1.82 -3.49 5.25
CA GLU A 12 -0.50 -3.68 5.87
C GLU A 12 0.44 -2.49 5.60
N LEU A 13 0.52 -2.04 4.34
CA LEU A 13 1.33 -0.88 3.97
C LEU A 13 0.87 0.39 4.72
N LEU A 14 -0.45 0.66 4.72
CA LEU A 14 -1.00 1.84 5.36
C LEU A 14 -0.90 1.81 6.89
N ALA A 15 -0.87 0.63 7.51
CA ALA A 15 -0.61 0.52 8.95
C ALA A 15 0.76 1.13 9.33
N GLY A 16 1.74 1.06 8.43
CA GLY A 16 3.06 1.68 8.59
C GLY A 16 3.04 3.22 8.69
N LEU A 17 1.94 3.89 8.32
CA LEU A 17 1.80 5.35 8.43
C LEU A 17 1.55 5.84 9.86
N SER A 18 0.97 4.98 10.70
CA SER A 18 0.67 5.28 12.10
C SER A 18 1.94 5.33 12.97
N GLY A 19 3.05 4.80 12.46
CA GLY A 19 4.26 4.57 13.22
C GLY A 19 4.19 3.28 14.02
N ASP A 20 5.36 2.83 14.44
CA ASP A 20 5.54 1.62 15.24
C ASP A 20 6.14 2.01 16.60
N GLU A 21 6.58 1.04 17.41
CA GLU A 21 7.23 1.29 18.72
C GLU A 21 8.43 2.27 18.64
N ALA A 22 9.01 2.44 17.43
CA ALA A 22 10.10 3.38 17.15
C ALA A 22 9.66 4.85 16.93
N GLY A 23 8.36 5.14 16.94
CA GLY A 23 7.78 6.46 16.74
C GLY A 23 7.21 6.71 15.33
N PRO A 24 6.63 7.90 15.10
CA PRO A 24 5.95 8.22 13.85
C PRO A 24 6.93 8.30 12.67
N PRO A 25 6.53 7.82 11.47
CA PRO A 25 7.40 7.82 10.31
C PRO A 25 7.69 9.26 9.85
N THR A 26 8.92 9.46 9.38
CA THR A 26 9.32 10.70 8.70
C THR A 26 8.50 10.93 7.44
N VAL A 27 8.49 12.16 6.94
CA VAL A 27 7.77 12.53 5.70
C VAL A 27 8.25 11.68 4.51
N GLY A 28 9.56 11.39 4.42
CA GLY A 28 10.10 10.54 3.35
C GLY A 28 9.62 9.09 3.44
N GLN A 29 9.53 8.53 4.64
CA GLN A 29 8.99 7.17 4.85
C GLN A 29 7.49 7.11 4.52
N ARG A 30 6.72 8.12 4.94
CA ARG A 30 5.29 8.22 4.59
C ARG A 30 5.07 8.29 3.08
N ALA A 31 5.88 9.09 2.38
CA ALA A 31 5.80 9.21 0.93
C ALA A 31 6.05 7.86 0.24
N ARG A 32 7.08 7.13 0.67
CA ARG A 32 7.40 5.80 0.13
C ARG A 32 6.30 4.78 0.35
N ILE A 33 5.73 4.72 1.56
CA ILE A 33 4.62 3.81 1.88
C ILE A 33 3.41 4.07 0.97
N LEU A 34 3.08 5.35 0.75
CA LEU A 34 1.96 5.73 -0.12
C LEU A 34 2.23 5.40 -1.59
N GLU A 35 3.48 5.54 -2.04
CA GLU A 35 3.90 5.16 -3.40
C GLU A 35 3.77 3.64 -3.61
N GLU A 36 4.25 2.82 -2.66
CA GLU A 36 4.14 1.36 -2.72
C GLU A 36 2.67 0.91 -2.72
N ALA A 37 1.82 1.51 -1.87
CA ALA A 37 0.38 1.23 -1.85
C ALA A 37 -0.29 1.61 -3.19
N HIS A 38 0.10 2.74 -3.77
CA HIS A 38 -0.41 3.18 -5.07
C HIS A 38 -0.01 2.21 -6.19
N GLU A 39 1.24 1.75 -6.22
CA GLU A 39 1.70 0.78 -7.22
C GLU A 39 0.90 -0.53 -7.17
N VAL A 40 0.63 -1.05 -5.97
CA VAL A 40 -0.17 -2.27 -5.78
C VAL A 40 -1.56 -2.09 -6.37
N LEU A 41 -2.21 -0.95 -6.10
CA LEU A 41 -3.53 -0.62 -6.62
C LEU A 41 -3.53 -0.44 -8.15
N VAL A 42 -2.50 0.20 -8.71
CA VAL A 42 -2.37 0.37 -10.17
C VAL A 42 -2.16 -0.95 -10.88
N ARG A 43 -1.31 -1.83 -10.33
CA ARG A 43 -1.10 -3.18 -10.88
C ARG A 43 -2.38 -4.00 -10.82
N ALA A 44 -3.13 -3.90 -9.73
CA ALA A 44 -4.44 -4.52 -9.59
C ALA A 44 -5.44 -3.99 -10.64
N LEU A 45 -5.51 -2.68 -10.82
CA LEU A 45 -6.42 -2.06 -11.80
C LEU A 45 -6.08 -2.50 -13.24
N GLY A 46 -4.80 -2.44 -13.63
CA GLY A 46 -4.36 -2.85 -14.97
C GLY A 46 -4.51 -4.36 -15.25
N SER A 47 -4.74 -5.17 -14.21
CA SER A 47 -5.02 -6.59 -14.35
C SER A 47 -6.51 -6.90 -14.54
N VAL A 48 -7.41 -6.00 -14.13
CA VAL A 48 -8.86 -6.07 -14.42
C VAL A 48 -9.13 -5.63 -15.86
N ASP A 49 -8.39 -4.63 -16.36
CA ASP A 49 -8.51 -4.10 -17.74
C ASP A 49 -8.08 -5.10 -18.83
N LYS A 50 -7.42 -6.20 -18.46
CA LYS A 50 -6.99 -7.28 -19.37
C LYS A 50 -7.99 -8.44 -19.48
N ILE A 51 -9.13 -8.39 -18.77
CA ILE A 51 -10.20 -9.40 -18.78
C ILE A 51 -11.38 -8.87 -19.59
#